data_AF-A0A7V1JJ06-F1
#
_entry.id   AF-A0A7V1JJ06-F1
#
_cell.length_a   1.000
_cell.length_b   1.000
_cell.length_c   1.000
_cell.angle_alpha   90.00
_cell.angle_beta   90.00
_cell.angle_gamma   90.00
#
_symmetry.space_group_name_H-M   'P 1'
#
loop_
_entity.id
_entity.type
_entity.pdbx_description
1 polymer ?
#
loop_
_entity_poly.entity_id
_entity_poly.type
_entity_poly.pdbx_seq_one_letter_code
_entity_poly.pdbx_strand_id
1 'polypeptide(L)'
;MDMERGFEEVPHTADIALRVWGQDLPELFANAARGMAWLMVDPSTVNPTVEVPLELRAYDAESLLVTWLGELLYLNERDGLVFT
;
A
#
# COMPACT_ATOMS: atom_id res chain seq x y z
N MET A 1 -5.36 -6.35 -17.75
CA MET A 1 -5.25 -5.72 -16.42
C MET A 1 -6.08 -6.57 -15.49
N ASP A 2 -5.46 -7.13 -14.46
CA ASP A 2 -6.17 -7.95 -13.46
C ASP A 2 -6.96 -6.99 -12.55
N MET A 3 -8.14 -6.55 -13.03
CA MET A 3 -8.93 -5.47 -12.43
C MET A 3 -9.30 -5.74 -10.97
N GLU A 4 -9.33 -7.01 -10.54
CA GLU A 4 -9.64 -7.41 -9.16
C GLU A 4 -8.54 -7.04 -8.15
N ARG A 5 -7.27 -6.93 -8.57
CA ARG A 5 -6.16 -6.69 -7.63
C ARG A 5 -5.96 -5.20 -7.29
N GLY A 6 -6.38 -4.30 -8.16
CA GLY A 6 -6.21 -2.86 -7.94
C GLY A 6 -4.80 -2.31 -8.21
N PHE A 7 -3.83 -3.18 -8.53
CA PHE A 7 -2.47 -2.78 -8.89
C PHE A 7 -1.79 -3.82 -9.79
N GLU A 8 -0.72 -3.40 -10.47
CA GLU A 8 0.21 -4.26 -11.21
C GLU A 8 1.66 -3.75 -11.04
N GLU A 9 2.62 -4.67 -10.96
CA GLU A 9 4.03 -4.32 -11.11
C GLU A 9 4.31 -3.98 -12.58
N VAL A 10 5.03 -2.87 -12.79
CA VAL A 10 5.45 -2.44 -14.12
C VAL A 10 6.97 -2.48 -14.24
N PRO A 11 7.52 -2.85 -15.41
CA PRO A 11 8.96 -2.92 -15.60
C PRO A 11 9.64 -1.58 -15.31
N HIS A 12 10.68 -1.62 -14.48
CA HIS A 12 11.48 -0.46 -14.16
C HIS A 12 12.95 -0.88 -14.00
N THR A 13 13.88 0.00 -14.38
CA THR A 13 15.29 -0.38 -14.63
C THR A 13 16.15 -0.46 -13.37
N ALA A 14 15.66 0.02 -12.23
CA ALA A 14 16.42 0.07 -10.97
C ALA A 14 15.54 -0.38 -9.80
N ASP A 15 14.52 0.41 -9.49
CA ASP A 15 13.57 0.11 -8.42
C ASP A 15 12.37 -0.71 -8.89
N ILE A 16 11.50 -1.06 -7.95
CA ILE A 16 10.20 -1.64 -8.21
C ILE A 16 9.20 -0.51 -8.48
N ALA A 17 8.34 -0.67 -9.48
CA ALA A 17 7.29 0.28 -9.78
C ALA A 17 5.93 -0.42 -9.78
N LEU A 18 4.96 0.19 -9.10
CA LEU A 18 3.57 -0.25 -9.10
C LEU A 18 2.71 0.77 -9.83
N ARG A 19 1.86 0.29 -10.73
CA ARG A 19 0.71 1.05 -11.22
C ARG A 19 -0.50 0.63 -10.39
N VAL A 20 -1.19 1.60 -9.82
CA VAL A 20 -2.32 1.40 -8.90
C VAL A 20 -3.55 2.12 -9.44
N TRP A 21 -4.73 1.53 -9.24
CA TRP A 21 -6.03 2.11 -9.62
C TRP A 21 -7.10 1.87 -8.55
N GLY A 22 -8.14 2.69 -8.56
CA GLY A 22 -9.33 2.59 -7.72
C GLY A 22 -10.49 3.38 -8.35
N GLN A 23 -11.72 3.07 -7.97
CA GLN A 23 -12.92 3.78 -8.43
C GLN A 23 -13.01 5.18 -7.80
N ASP A 24 -12.38 5.35 -6.64
CA ASP A 24 -12.23 6.61 -5.94
C ASP A 24 -10.85 6.71 -5.25
N LEU A 25 -10.60 7.84 -4.59
CA LEU A 25 -9.33 8.11 -3.93
C LEU A 25 -9.08 7.15 -2.73
N PRO A 26 -10.05 6.89 -1.84
CA PRO A 26 -9.89 5.87 -0.79
C PRO A 26 -9.52 4.49 -1.32
N GLU A 27 -10.18 4.00 -2.37
CA GLU A 27 -9.88 2.70 -2.96
C GLU A 27 -8.48 2.68 -3.59
N LEU A 28 -8.05 3.77 -4.24
CA LEU A 28 -6.70 3.90 -4.78
C LEU A 28 -5.63 3.78 -3.67
N PHE A 29 -5.86 4.41 -2.52
CA PHE A 29 -4.95 4.33 -1.38
C PHE A 29 -4.92 2.92 -0.77
N ALA A 30 -6.08 2.28 -0.62
CA ALA A 30 -6.16 0.89 -0.15
C ALA A 30 -5.40 -0.06 -1.10
N ASN A 31 -5.58 0.10 -2.42
CA ASN A 31 -4.88 -0.72 -3.40
C ASN A 31 -3.38 -0.43 -3.45
N ALA A 32 -2.93 0.79 -3.15
CA ALA A 32 -1.51 1.11 -3.01
C ALA A 32 -0.89 0.39 -1.80
N ALA A 33 -1.60 0.37 -0.66
CA ALA A 33 -1.17 -0.37 0.52
C ALA A 33 -1.07 -1.89 0.24
N ARG A 34 -2.07 -2.46 -0.45
CA ARG A 34 -2.04 -3.86 -0.91
C ARG A 34 -0.86 -4.15 -1.83
N GLY A 35 -0.58 -3.24 -2.76
CA GLY A 35 0.56 -3.35 -3.65
C GLY A 35 1.89 -3.37 -2.89
N MET A 36 2.05 -2.48 -1.92
CA MET A 36 3.23 -2.45 -1.05
C MET A 36 3.36 -3.73 -0.21
N ALA A 37 2.27 -4.21 0.39
CA ALA A 37 2.24 -5.46 1.15
C ALA A 37 2.63 -6.67 0.30
N TRP A 38 2.14 -6.75 -0.94
CA TRP A 38 2.48 -7.81 -1.88
C TRP A 38 3.98 -7.86 -2.22
N LEU A 39 4.66 -6.71 -2.20
CA LEU A 39 6.12 -6.64 -2.38
C LEU A 39 6.91 -7.07 -1.15
N MET A 40 6.30 -6.99 0.04
CA MET A 40 6.96 -7.28 1.32
C MET A 40 6.82 -8.75 1.73
N VAL A 41 5.66 -9.37 1.49
CA VAL A 41 5.32 -10.70 2.00
C VAL A 41 4.37 -11.44 1.08
N ASP A 42 4.37 -12.78 1.14
CA ASP A 42 3.33 -13.61 0.53
C ASP A 42 1.98 -13.38 1.25
N PRO A 43 0.96 -12.79 0.60
CA PRO A 43 -0.32 -12.49 1.23
C PRO A 43 -1.04 -13.72 1.79
N SER A 44 -0.78 -14.92 1.25
CA SER A 44 -1.40 -16.16 1.73
C SER A 44 -0.95 -16.56 3.14
N THR A 45 0.11 -15.93 3.64
CA THR A 45 0.70 -16.19 4.96
C THR A 45 0.24 -15.20 6.03
N VAL A 46 -0.54 -14.17 5.64
CA VAL A 46 -0.96 -13.09 6.53
C VAL A 46 -2.37 -13.34 7.04
N ASN A 47 -2.57 -13.21 8.35
CA ASN A 47 -3.89 -13.26 8.99
C ASN A 47 -4.23 -11.89 9.58
N PRO A 48 -5.49 -11.41 9.47
CA PRO A 48 -5.91 -10.16 10.08
C PRO A 48 -6.00 -10.33 11.60
N THR A 49 -5.01 -9.80 12.31
CA THR A 49 -4.88 -9.95 13.77
C THR A 49 -4.96 -8.63 14.52
N VAL A 50 -4.84 -7.50 13.83
CA VAL A 50 -4.79 -6.17 14.45
C VAL A 50 -5.42 -5.12 13.53
N GLU A 51 -5.99 -4.08 14.14
CA GLU A 51 -6.42 -2.85 13.46
C GLU A 51 -5.70 -1.66 14.09
N VAL A 52 -5.13 -0.79 13.27
CA VAL A 52 -4.40 0.41 13.72
C VAL A 52 -5.10 1.66 13.16
N PRO A 53 -5.70 2.51 14.00
CA PRO A 53 -6.25 3.78 13.53
C PRO A 53 -5.11 4.75 13.19
N LEU A 54 -5.17 5.34 12.00
CA LEU A 54 -4.22 6.35 11.53
C LEU A 54 -4.96 7.64 11.16
N GLU A 55 -4.44 8.77 11.61
CA GLU A 55 -4.86 10.09 11.13
C GLU A 55 -3.65 10.80 10.52
N LEU A 56 -3.69 11.02 9.21
CA LEU A 56 -2.62 11.64 8.45
C LEU A 56 -3.15 12.86 7.71
N ARG A 57 -2.29 13.87 7.56
CA ARG A 57 -2.60 15.11 6.85
C ARG A 57 -1.44 15.49 5.95
N ALA A 58 -1.76 15.93 4.74
CA ALA A 58 -0.80 16.47 3.79
C ALA A 58 -1.44 17.59 2.98
N TYR A 59 -0.63 18.27 2.17
CA TYR A 59 -1.06 19.43 1.38
C TYR A 59 -1.97 19.05 0.20
N ASP A 60 -1.72 17.89 -0.41
CA ASP A 60 -2.45 17.35 -1.56
C ASP A 60 -2.56 15.81 -1.47
N ALA A 61 -3.25 15.21 -2.43
CA ALA A 61 -3.52 13.77 -2.45
C ALA A 61 -2.23 12.95 -2.69
N GLU A 62 -1.34 13.43 -3.56
CA GLU A 62 -0.07 12.79 -3.88
C GLU A 62 0.84 12.74 -2.65
N SER A 63 0.97 13.86 -1.93
CA SER A 63 1.74 13.94 -0.69
C SER A 63 1.10 13.11 0.43
N LEU A 64 -0.23 13.02 0.46
CA LEU A 64 -0.93 12.17 1.41
C LEU A 64 -0.66 10.70 1.12
N LEU A 65 -0.59 10.29 -0.14
CA LEU A 65 -0.26 8.90 -0.52
C LEU A 65 1.16 8.54 -0.10
N VAL A 66 2.13 9.43 -0.33
CA VAL A 66 3.51 9.23 0.13
C VAL A 66 3.56 9.11 1.66
N THR A 67 2.86 10.00 2.37
CA THR A 67 2.81 9.99 3.84
C THR A 67 2.15 8.72 4.38
N TRP A 68 1.04 8.29 3.76
CA TRP A 68 0.35 7.04 4.08
C TRP A 68 1.28 5.84 3.91
N LEU A 69 1.88 5.65 2.73
CA LEU A 69 2.73 4.49 2.47
C LEU A 69 3.98 4.49 3.35
N GLY A 70 4.53 5.68 3.63
CA GLY A 70 5.63 5.84 4.59
C GLY A 70 5.27 5.41 6.01
N GLU A 71 4.08 5.76 6.50
CA GLU A 71 3.62 5.35 7.83
C GLU A 71 3.40 3.82 7.91
N LEU A 72 2.81 3.22 6.87
CA LEU A 72 2.65 1.77 6.80
C LEU A 72 4.00 1.04 6.76
N LEU A 73 4.97 1.55 6.00
CA LEU A 73 6.33 1.03 5.94
C LEU A 73 7.01 1.15 7.32
N TYR A 74 6.87 2.28 8.00
CA TYR A 74 7.41 2.47 9.34
C TYR A 74 6.85 1.46 10.35
N LEU A 75 5.53 1.21 10.32
CA LEU A 75 4.89 0.21 11.18
C LEU A 75 5.37 -1.22 10.84
N ASN A 76 5.64 -1.50 9.57
CA ASN A 76 6.25 -2.75 9.15
C ASN A 76 7.66 -2.91 9.73
N GLU A 77 8.53 -1.91 9.59
CA GLU A 77 9.90 -1.96 10.09
C GLU A 77 9.98 -2.04 11.62
N ARG A 78 9.07 -1.33 12.32
CA ARG A 78 9.05 -1.28 13.79
C ARG A 78 8.45 -2.54 14.41
N ASP A 79 7.29 -2.97 13.91
CA ASP A 79 6.43 -3.96 14.57
C ASP A 79 6.21 -5.24 13.74
N GLY A 80 6.72 -5.31 12.50
CA GLY A 80 6.51 -6.42 11.59
C GLY A 80 5.08 -6.50 11.01
N LEU A 81 4.31 -5.42 11.12
CA LEU A 81 2.92 -5.38 10.64
C LEU A 81 2.85 -5.16 9.13
N VAL A 82 1.88 -5.78 8.47
CA VAL A 82 1.58 -5.57 7.05
C VAL A 82 0.08 -5.30 6.92
N PHE A 83 -0.30 -4.43 5.98
CA PHE A 83 -1.65 -3.93 5.82
C PHE A 83 -2.16 -4.20 4.41
N THR A 84 -3.38 -4.74 4.28
CA THR A 84 -4.01 -5.16 3.02
C THR A 84 -5.48 -4.76 2.98
#